data_AF-A0A5K0VG81-F1
#
_entry.id   AF-A0A5K0VG81-F1
#
_cell.length_a   1.000
_cell.length_b   1.000
_cell.length_c   1.000
_cell.angle_alpha   90.00
_cell.angle_beta   90.00
_cell.angle_gamma   90.00
#
_symmetry.space_group_name_H-M   'P 1'
#
loop_
_entity.id
_entity.type
_entity.pdbx_description
1 polymer ?
#
loop_
_entity_poly.entity_id
_entity_poly.type
_entity_poly.pdbx_seq_one_letter_code
_entity_poly.pdbx_strand_id
1 'polypeptide(L)' 'EKKRNNLRDFLNVAGPLGVSHFLILSKTETAPYLRVARTPQGPTLSFKVHEYSLASDVAQSQARPRCPQELFKNPPL' A
#
# COMPACT_ATOMS: atom_id res chain seq x y z
N GLU A 1 3.04 -11.07 -8.92
CA GLU A 1 4.08 -10.03 -9.00
C GLU A 1 5.42 -10.68 -9.34
N LYS A 2 6.18 -10.15 -10.32
CA LYS A 2 7.49 -10.74 -10.66
C LYS A 2 8.50 -10.27 -9.61
N LYS A 3 9.13 -11.21 -8.93
CA LYS A 3 10.13 -11.01 -7.84
C LYS A 3 11.39 -10.22 -8.22
N ARG A 4 11.48 -9.74 -9.46
CA ARG A 4 12.68 -9.17 -10.10
C ARG A 4 12.61 -7.66 -10.34
N ASN A 5 11.44 -7.04 -10.15
CA ASN A 5 11.29 -5.60 -10.38
C ASN A 5 11.81 -4.82 -9.16
N ASN A 6 12.74 -3.91 -9.41
CA ASN A 6 13.28 -3.04 -8.37
C ASN A 6 12.47 -1.74 -8.30
N LEU A 7 12.53 -1.05 -7.16
CA LEU A 7 11.85 0.25 -6.98
C LEU A 7 12.20 1.26 -8.09
N ARG A 8 13.45 1.25 -8.57
CA ARG A 8 13.90 2.12 -9.67
C ARG A 8 13.14 1.88 -10.96
N ASP A 9 12.81 0.63 -11.26
CA ASP A 9 12.08 0.27 -12.48
C ASP A 9 10.66 0.84 -12.43
N PHE A 10 10.02 0.79 -11.26
CA PHE A 10 8.70 1.41 -11.06
C PHE A 10 8.74 2.93 -11.14
N LEU A 11 9.79 3.57 -10.62
CA LEU A 11 9.96 5.03 -10.70
C LEU A 11 10.15 5.52 -12.15
N ASN A 12 10.88 4.76 -12.97
CA ASN A 12 11.10 5.11 -14.38
C ASN A 12 9.79 5.08 -15.19
N VAL A 13 8.84 4.21 -14.83
CA VAL A 13 7.55 4.08 -15.51
C VAL A 13 6.48 5.00 -14.89
N ALA A 14 6.71 5.50 -13.67
CA ALA A 14 5.76 6.33 -12.94
C ALA A 14 5.35 7.61 -13.69
N GLY A 15 6.31 8.29 -14.32
CA GLY A 15 6.09 9.55 -15.02
C GLY A 15 5.10 9.43 -16.17
N PRO A 16 5.37 8.58 -17.18
CA PRO A 16 4.45 8.37 -18.31
C PRO A 16 3.06 7.84 -17.91
N LEU A 17 2.95 7.11 -16.80
CA LEU A 17 1.68 6.57 -16.30
C LEU A 17 0.91 7.55 -15.40
N GLY A 18 1.44 8.74 -15.12
CA GLY A 18 0.79 9.73 -14.25
C GLY A 18 0.69 9.30 -12.78
N VAL A 19 1.57 8.38 -12.32
CA VAL A 19 1.58 7.93 -10.93
C VAL A 19 2.20 9.02 -10.05
N SER A 20 1.45 9.46 -9.04
CA SER A 20 1.85 10.56 -8.14
C SER A 20 2.35 10.10 -6.77
N HIS A 21 1.85 8.96 -6.28
CA HIS A 21 2.14 8.45 -4.94
C HIS A 21 2.51 6.97 -4.98
N PHE A 22 3.51 6.60 -4.20
CA PHE A 22 3.94 5.23 -3.97
C PHE A 22 3.70 4.84 -2.52
N LEU A 23 3.07 3.68 -2.32
CA LEU A 23 2.96 3.02 -1.03
C LEU A 23 3.88 1.81 -1.04
N ILE A 24 4.94 1.85 -0.23
CA ILE A 24 5.99 0.83 -0.23
C ILE A 24 6.01 0.16 1.13
N LEU A 25 5.74 -1.14 1.15
CA LEU A 25 5.88 -1.97 2.34
C LEU A 25 7.27 -2.62 2.33
N SER A 26 7.99 -2.49 3.45
CA SER A 26 9.29 -3.12 3.65
C SER A 26 9.34 -3.82 4.99
N LYS A 27 9.89 -5.04 5.02
CA LYS A 27 10.12 -5.81 6.23
C LYS A 27 11.62 -5.85 6.51
N THR A 28 12.02 -5.30 7.66
CA THR A 28 13.38 -5.42 8.18
C THR A 28 13.40 -6.40 9.35
N GLU A 29 14.59 -6.76 9.85
CA GLU A 29 14.72 -7.62 11.04
C GLU A 29 14.10 -6.98 12.29
N THR A 30 14.11 -5.64 12.38
CA THR A 30 13.60 -4.91 13.53
C THR A 30 12.09 -4.68 13.49
N ALA A 31 11.54 -4.28 12.35
CA ALA A 31 10.11 -4.01 12.19
C ALA A 31 9.66 -3.95 10.71
N PRO A 32 8.35 -4.11 10.47
CA PRO A 32 7.72 -3.70 9.22
C PRO A 32 7.54 -2.18 9.16
N TYR A 33 7.74 -1.61 7.97
CA TYR A 33 7.59 -0.18 7.69
C TYR A 33 6.72 0.05 6.46
N LEU A 34 5.89 1.10 6.53
CA LEU A 34 5.17 1.67 5.41
C LEU A 34 5.84 2.98 5.02
N ARG A 35 6.24 3.11 3.75
CA ARG A 35 6.76 4.36 3.20
C ARG A 35 5.76 4.93 2.20
N VAL A 36 5.42 6.21 2.37
CA VAL A 36 4.58 6.98 1.46
C VAL A 36 5.47 8.00 0.76
N ALA A 37 5.69 7.82 -0.54
CA ALA A 37 6.57 8.66 -1.34
C ALA A 37 5.80 9.37 -2.45
N ARG A 38 6.16 10.64 -2.71
CA ARG A 38 5.61 11.43 -3.82
C ARG A 38 6.58 11.45 -5.01
N THR A 39 6.07 11.23 -6.22
CA THR A 39 6.84 11.27 -7.48
C THR A 39 6.52 12.52 -8.31
N PRO A 40 7.45 12.98 -9.17
CA PRO A 40 8.84 12.52 -9.35
C PRO A 40 9.80 13.08 -8.28
N GLN A 41 9.45 14.20 -7.66
CA GLN A 41 10.18 14.82 -6.56
C GLN A 41 9.19 15.17 -5.45
N GLY A 42 9.55 14.83 -4.22
CA GLY A 42 8.74 15.12 -3.04
C GLY A 42 9.23 14.37 -1.81
N PRO A 43 8.64 14.65 -0.64
CA PRO A 43 9.02 14.00 0.60
C PRO A 43 8.64 12.52 0.59
N THR A 44 9.35 11.74 1.40
CA THR A 44 9.00 10.36 1.74
C THR A 44 8.76 10.27 3.23
N LEU A 45 7.57 9.88 3.62
CA LEU A 45 7.21 9.64 5.02
C LEU A 45 7.41 8.15 5.32
N SER A 46 8.06 7.84 6.44
CA SER A 46 8.32 6.46 6.86
C SER A 46 7.63 6.19 8.20
N PHE A 47 6.74 5.22 8.21
CA PHE A 47 5.94 4.84 9.37
C PHE A 47 6.32 3.44 9.82
N LYS A 48 6.58 3.25 11.11
CA LYS A 48 6.72 1.92 11.70
C LYS A 48 5.32 1.32 11.88
N VAL A 49 5.14 0.11 11.39
CA VAL A 49 3.89 -0.64 11.62
C VAL A 49 4.01 -1.33 12.96
N HIS A 50 3.12 -0.97 13.89
CA HIS A 50 3.08 -1.57 15.23
C HIS A 50 2.32 -2.89 15.22
N GLU A 51 1.13 -2.91 14.63
CA GLU A 51 0.25 -4.07 14.54
C GLU A 51 -0.42 -4.08 13.15
N TYR A 52 -0.76 -5.27 12.65
CA TYR A 52 -1.48 -5.43 11.39
C TYR A 52 -2.48 -6.59 11.50
N SER A 53 -3.53 -6.52 10.70
CA SER A 53 -4.54 -7.59 10.56
C SER A 53 -4.80 -7.85 9.08
N LEU A 54 -5.04 -9.11 8.70
CA LEU A 54 -5.46 -9.41 7.35
C LEU A 54 -6.95 -9.11 7.17
N ALA A 55 -7.35 -8.74 5.96
CA ALA A 55 -8.76 -8.52 5.65
C ALA A 55 -9.62 -9.77 5.91
N SER A 56 -9.03 -10.97 5.75
CA SER A 56 -9.66 -12.25 6.12
C SER A 56 -9.96 -12.35 7.60
N ASP A 57 -9.02 -11.94 8.45
CA ASP A 57 -9.13 -12.06 9.91
C ASP A 57 -10.22 -11.10 10.41
N VAL A 58 -10.26 -9.89 9.84
CA VAL A 58 -11.33 -8.92 10.12
C VAL A 58 -12.69 -9.47 9.71
N ALA A 59 -12.82 -10.03 8.50
CA ALA A 59 -14.09 -10.60 8.03
C ALA A 59 -14.56 -11.78 8.91
N GLN A 60 -13.64 -12.64 9.36
CA GLN A 60 -13.96 -13.77 10.24
C GLN A 60 -14.35 -13.33 11.67
N SER A 61 -13.78 -12.22 12.16
CA SER A 61 -14.11 -11.67 13.48
C SER A 61 -15.51 -11.04 13.55
N GLN A 62 -16.10 -10.68 12.41
CA GLN A 62 -17.42 -10.05 12.35
C GLN A 62 -18.53 -11.11 12.47
N ALA A 63 -19.43 -10.94 13.44
CA ALA A 63 -20.61 -11.81 13.59
C ALA A 63 -21.54 -11.81 12.36
N ARG A 64 -21.53 -10.72 11.58
CA ARG A 64 -22.30 -10.55 10.33
C ARG A 64 -21.48 -9.74 9.33
N PRO A 65 -20.56 -10.37 8.57
CA PRO A 65 -19.69 -9.65 7.64
C PRO A 65 -20.51 -9.04 6.50
N ARG A 66 -20.42 -7.72 6.34
CA ARG A 66 -21.04 -6.99 5.21
C ARG A 66 -19.93 -6.40 4.35
N CYS A 67 -19.71 -7.01 3.19
CA CYS A 67 -18.78 -6.50 2.17
C CYS A 67 -19.42 -6.51 0.77
N PRO A 68 -20.45 -5.69 0.50
CA PRO A 68 -20.96 -5.49 -0.86
C PRO A 68 -19.85 -4.97 -1.78
N GLN A 69 -19.73 -5.55 -2.98
CA GLN A 69 -18.76 -5.10 -3.98
C GLN A 69 -18.97 -3.63 -4.40
N GLU A 70 -20.18 -3.11 -4.27
CA GLU A 70 -20.52 -1.73 -4.62
C GLU A 70 -19.84 -0.68 -3.74
N LEU A 71 -19.43 -1.06 -2.53
CA LEU A 71 -18.73 -0.16 -1.60
C LEU A 71 -17.40 0.36 -2.16
N PHE A 72 -16.77 -0.39 -3.08
CA PHE A 72 -15.44 -0.06 -3.62
C PHE A 72 -15.48 0.64 -4.97
N LYS A 73 -16.67 0.97 -5.50
CA LYS A 73 -16.81 1.64 -6.80
C LYS A 73 -16.44 3.12 -6.76
N ASN A 74 -16.59 3.75 -5.60
CA ASN A 74 -16.38 5.19 -5.44
C ASN A 74 -15.07 5.46 -4.68
N PRO A 75 -14.39 6.58 -4.97
CA PRO A 75 -13.28 7.05 -4.14
C PRO A 75 -13.73 7.25 -2.69
N PRO A 76 -12.83 7.01 -1.71
CA PRO A 76 -13.10 7.38 -0.34
C PRO A 76 -13.24 8.91 -0.20
N LEU A 77 -13.89 9.35 0.89
CA LEU A 77 -14.12 10.76 1.23
C LEU A 77 -12.84 11.58 1.37
#